data_AF-A0A948Q8W9-F1
#
_entry.id   AF-A0A948Q8W9-F1
#
_cell.length_a   1.000
_cell.length_b   1.000
_cell.length_c   1.000
_cell.angle_alpha   90.00
_cell.angle_beta   90.00
_cell.angle_gamma   90.00
#
_symmetry.space_group_name_H-M   'P 1'
#
loop_
_entity.id
_entity.type
_entity.pdbx_description
1 polymer ?
#
loop_
_entity_poly.entity_id
_entity_poly.type
_entity_poly.pdbx_seq_one_letter_code
_entity_poly.pdbx_strand_id
1 'polypeptide(L)' 'MMRQYVNGFKPARPDEIQLNTPLRPCGAKPVSKKELDEIAKYFKGLNIVSVYKAERKKVTSFSDESTHYKTW' A
#
# COMPACT_ATOMS: atom_id res chain seq x y z
N MET A 1 27.00 18.18 23.54
CA MET A 1 27.71 17.42 22.49
C MET A 1 27.54 15.94 22.83
N MET A 2 26.83 15.17 22.01
CA MET A 2 26.73 13.70 22.16
C MET A 2 26.38 13.12 20.79
N ARG A 3 27.38 12.86 19.95
CA ARG A 3 27.22 12.08 18.71
C ARG A 3 27.51 10.63 19.07
N GLN A 4 26.46 9.81 19.17
CA GLN A 4 26.63 8.37 19.13
C GLN A 4 26.56 7.93 17.67
N TYR A 5 27.65 7.36 17.18
CA TYR A 5 27.78 6.78 15.85
C TYR A 5 27.00 5.47 15.81
N VAL A 6 25.92 5.43 15.03
CA VAL A 6 25.31 4.18 14.58
C VAL A 6 25.72 4.00 13.12
N ASN A 7 26.55 3.00 12.87
CA ASN A 7 27.05 2.69 11.53
C ASN A 7 25.90 2.32 10.58
N GLY A 8 25.77 3.06 9.48
CA GLY A 8 25.14 2.60 8.24
C GLY A 8 23.67 2.95 7.97
N PHE A 9 22.88 3.41 8.95
CA PHE A 9 21.47 3.73 8.70
C PHE A 9 21.30 5.17 8.23
N LYS A 10 21.19 5.38 6.91
CA LYS A 10 20.65 6.63 6.38
C LYS A 10 19.13 6.59 6.56
N PRO A 11 18.51 7.61 7.19
CA PRO A 11 17.05 7.66 7.28
C PRO A 11 16.49 7.67 5.85
N ALA A 12 15.62 6.70 5.55
CA ALA A 12 14.91 6.66 4.29
C ALA A 12 13.99 7.87 4.18
N ARG A 13 14.03 8.55 3.03
CA ARG A 13 13.10 9.64 2.68
C ARG A 13 12.22 9.11 1.55
N PRO A 14 11.09 8.46 1.87
CA PRO A 14 10.24 7.88 0.85
C PRO A 14 9.52 8.97 0.05
N ASP A 15 9.40 8.78 -1.25
CA ASP A 15 8.59 9.64 -2.13
C ASP A 15 7.08 9.38 -1.95
N GLU A 16 6.70 8.18 -1.50
CA GLU A 16 5.32 7.76 -1.25
C GLU A 16 5.23 6.81 -0.05
N ILE A 17 4.15 6.92 0.71
CA ILE A 17 3.78 5.99 1.78
C ILE A 17 2.48 5.29 1.41
N GLN A 18 2.50 3.96 1.44
CA GLN A 18 1.31 3.13 1.18
C GLN A 18 0.74 2.57 2.48
N LEU A 19 -0.50 2.95 2.79
CA LEU A 19 -1.27 2.46 3.92
C LEU A 19 -2.25 1.38 3.46
N ASN A 20 -1.87 0.12 3.68
CA ASN A 20 -2.61 -1.05 3.22
C ASN A 20 -3.17 -1.86 4.40
N THR A 21 -4.31 -2.49 4.17
CA THR A 21 -4.90 -3.50 5.05
C THR A 21 -5.54 -4.58 4.18
N PRO A 22 -5.56 -5.85 4.60
CA PRO A 22 -6.23 -6.89 3.82
C PRO A 22 -7.72 -6.57 3.71
N LEU A 23 -8.19 -6.28 2.49
CA LEU A 23 -9.62 -6.17 2.17
C LEU A 23 -10.21 -7.50 1.68
N ARG A 24 -9.37 -8.53 1.59
CA ARG A 24 -9.76 -9.88 1.20
C ARG A 24 -10.41 -10.58 2.40
N PRO A 25 -11.41 -11.45 2.18
CA PRO A 25 -11.90 -12.32 3.24
C PRO A 25 -10.76 -13.25 3.69
N CYS A 26 -10.20 -12.97 4.88
CA CYS A 26 -9.13 -13.73 5.50
C CYS A 26 -9.26 -13.62 7.04
N GLY A 27 -8.41 -14.34 7.79
CA GLY A 27 -8.47 -14.36 9.25
C GLY A 27 -8.10 -13.03 9.93
N ALA A 28 -7.46 -12.10 9.22
CA ALA A 28 -7.13 -10.78 9.73
C ALA A 28 -8.27 -9.79 9.46
N LYS A 29 -8.69 -9.04 10.50
CA LYS A 29 -9.68 -7.98 10.33
C LYS A 29 -9.05 -6.77 9.63
N PRO A 30 -9.73 -6.16 8.65
CA PRO A 30 -9.26 -4.91 8.06
C PRO A 30 -9.20 -3.79 9.10
N VAL A 31 -8.16 -2.97 9.03
CA VAL A 31 -8.10 -1.69 9.74
C VAL A 31 -9.16 -0.78 9.13
N SER A 32 -9.98 -0.15 9.96
CA SER A 32 -11.08 0.68 9.45
C SER A 32 -10.56 1.88 8.65
N LYS A 33 -11.38 2.40 7.73
CA LYS A 33 -11.03 3.63 6.97
C LYS A 33 -10.71 4.80 7.89
N LYS A 34 -11.50 5.00 8.94
CA LYS A 34 -11.31 6.08 9.93
C LYS A 34 -9.96 5.94 10.63
N GLU A 35 -9.59 4.73 11.02
CA GLU A 35 -8.31 4.47 11.70
C GLU A 35 -7.12 4.67 10.76
N LEU A 36 -7.20 4.21 9.50
CA LEU A 36 -6.17 4.54 8.50
C LEU A 36 -6.07 6.04 8.22
N ASP A 37 -7.19 6.78 8.28
CA ASP A 37 -7.19 8.24 8.13
C ASP A 37 -6.52 8.95 9.32
N GLU A 38 -6.66 8.42 10.55
CA GLU A 38 -5.91 8.91 11.71
C GLU A 38 -4.41 8.58 11.59
N ILE A 39 -4.06 7.37 11.15
CA ILE A 39 -2.67 6.98 10.91
C ILE A 39 -2.01 7.86 9.84
N ALA A 40 -2.74 8.23 8.79
CA ALA A 40 -2.23 9.10 7.73
C ALA A 40 -1.78 10.49 8.26
N LYS A 41 -2.36 10.98 9.36
CA LYS A 41 -1.99 12.30 9.93
C LYS A 41 -0.55 12.34 10.44
N TYR A 42 0.03 11.21 10.84
CA TYR A 42 1.44 11.13 11.28
C TYR A 42 2.43 11.35 10.13
N PHE A 43 1.98 11.20 8.88
CA PHE A 43 2.81 11.32 7.69
C PHE A 43 2.51 12.61 6.90
N LYS A 44 1.96 13.62 7.57
CA LYS A 44 1.61 14.90 6.94
C LYS A 44 2.82 15.52 6.21
N GLY A 45 2.59 15.90 4.95
CA GLY A 45 3.63 16.48 4.09
C GLY A 45 4.33 15.48 3.17
N LEU A 46 3.99 14.19 3.27
CA LEU A 46 4.41 13.15 2.31
C LEU A 46 3.24 12.75 1.42
N ASN A 47 3.54 12.18 0.25
CA ASN A 47 2.52 11.58 -0.60
C ASN A 47 2.02 10.27 0.06
N ILE A 48 0.72 10.19 0.36
CA ILE A 48 0.12 9.05 1.04
C ILE A 48 -0.93 8.42 0.14
N VAL A 49 -0.79 7.13 -0.13
CA VAL A 49 -1.77 6.31 -0.83
C VAL A 49 -2.37 5.32 0.15
N SER A 50 -3.70 5.29 0.25
CA SER A 50 -4.42 4.35 1.12
C SER A 50 -5.28 3.41 0.28
N VAL A 51 -5.39 2.14 0.68
CA VAL A 51 -6.23 1.14 0.01
C VAL A 51 -7.71 1.56 -0.13
N TYR A 52 -8.19 2.48 0.71
CA TYR A 52 -9.54 3.05 0.65
C TYR A 52 -9.69 4.30 -0.20
N LYS A 53 -8.59 4.98 -0.54
CA LYS A 53 -8.58 6.26 -1.28
C LYS A 53 -7.92 6.14 -2.66
N ALA A 54 -7.14 5.09 -2.89
CA ALA A 54 -6.45 4.85 -4.15
C ALA A 54 -7.45 4.73 -5.31
N GLU A 55 -7.21 5.46 -6.39
CA GLU A 55 -7.97 5.31 -7.62
C GLU A 55 -7.77 3.90 -8.19
N ARG A 56 -8.88 3.24 -8.52
CA ARG A 56 -8.85 1.91 -9.13
C ARG A 56 -9.06 2.06 -10.62
N LYS A 57 -8.12 1.57 -11.42
CA LYS A 57 -8.33 1.41 -12.86
C LYS A 57 -9.50 0.46 -13.08
N LYS A 58 -10.50 0.89 -13.85
CA LYS A 58 -11.57 0.02 -14.30
C LYS A 58 -10.97 -0.99 -15.28
N VAL A 59 -10.83 -2.23 -14.85
CA VAL A 59 -10.40 -3.33 -15.73
C VAL A 59 -11.63 -4.00 -16.30
N THR A 60 -11.71 -4.07 -17.62
CA THR A 60 -12.65 -4.95 -18.33
C THR A 60 -11.95 -6.29 -18.52
N SER A 61 -12.64 -7.39 -18.21
CA SER A 61 -12.15 -8.73 -18.53
C SER A 61 -11.91 -8.84 -20.03
N PHE A 62 -10.76 -9.38 -20.41
CA PHE A 62 -10.59 -9.86 -21.78
C PHE A 62 -11.50 -11.09 -21.96
N SER A 63 -12.10 -11.23 -23.15
CA SER A 63 -12.97 -12.37 -23.47
C SER A 63 -12.26 -13.71 -23.19
N ASP A 64 -13.03 -14.70 -22.72
CA ASP A 64 -12.57 -16.05 -22.32
C ASP A 64 -11.72 -16.75 -23.40
N GLU A 65 -11.95 -16.43 -24.67
CA GLU A 65 -11.35 -17.10 -25.83
C GLU A 65 -9.82 -17.02 -25.90
N SER A 66 -9.20 -16.11 -25.13
CA SER A 66 -7.73 -15.96 -25.09
C SER A 66 -7.03 -16.84 -24.04
N THR A 67 -7.77 -17.63 -23.26
CA THR A 67 -7.20 -18.49 -22.18
C THR A 67 -6.90 -19.91 -22.65
N HIS A 68 -6.97 -20.22 -23.94
CA HIS A 68 -6.70 -21.57 -24.43
C HIS A 68 -5.20 -21.88 -24.33
N TYR A 69 -4.84 -22.62 -23.29
CA TYR A 69 -3.53 -23.21 -23.08
C TYR A 69 -3.22 -24.11 -24.28
N LYS A 70 -2.24 -23.72 -25.10
CA LYS A 70 -1.57 -24.67 -25.98
C LYS A 70 -0.78 -25.64 -25.10
N THR A 71 -1.29 -26.85 -24.93
CA THR A 71 -0.50 -27.98 -24.47
C THR A 71 0.59 -28.26 -25.50
N TRP A 72 1.85 -28.23 -25.03
CA TRP A 72 3.05 -28.57 -25.80
C TRP A 72 3.08 -30.06 -26.16
#